data_AF-A0A2E3ISJ5-F1
#
_entry.id   AF-A0A2E3ISJ5-F1
#
_cell.length_a   1.000
_cell.length_b   1.000
_cell.length_c   1.000
_cell.angle_alpha   90.00
_cell.angle_beta   90.00
_cell.angle_gamma   90.00
#
_symmetry.space_group_name_H-M   'P 1'
#
loop_
_entity.id
_entity.type
_entity.pdbx_description
1 polymer ?
#
loop_
_entity_poly.entity_id
_entity_poly.type
_entity_poly.pdbx_seq_one_letter_code
_entity_poly.pdbx_strand_id
1 'polypeptide(L)'
;MFLLGPIARAAGLSQRTFAERMIENGPRNGEMMPVEVDTHCLSQFEFENGVIGQMMVSCGVWDSETSRLEIYGTEGTLCIPDPDPGDGANISTSRCRS
;
A
#
# COMPACT_ATOMS: atom_id res chain seq x y z
N MET A 1 9.35 -9.60 -10.11
CA MET A 1 9.45 -8.30 -10.80
C MET A 1 10.28 -7.40 -9.89
N PHE A 2 11.51 -7.05 -10.27
CA PHE A 2 12.37 -6.14 -9.50
C PHE A 2 12.43 -4.81 -10.25
N LEU A 3 11.45 -3.93 -10.00
CA LEU A 3 11.28 -2.70 -10.76
C LEU A 3 12.38 -1.66 -10.49
N LEU A 4 12.88 -1.61 -9.25
CA LEU A 4 13.79 -0.55 -8.77
C LEU A 4 15.19 -1.07 -8.39
N GLY A 5 15.48 -2.36 -8.63
CA GLY A 5 16.75 -2.99 -8.27
C GLY A 5 16.76 -3.63 -6.86
N PRO A 6 17.94 -4.04 -6.37
CA PRO A 6 18.10 -4.66 -5.04
C PRO A 6 17.97 -3.63 -3.91
N ILE A 7 17.44 -4.08 -2.77
CA ILE A 7 17.26 -3.27 -1.55
C ILE A 7 18.53 -3.40 -0.70
N ALA A 8 19.13 -2.26 -0.35
CA ALA A 8 20.30 -2.18 0.53
C ALA A 8 19.89 -2.18 2.02
N ARG A 9 18.84 -1.43 2.37
CA ARG A 9 18.28 -1.42 3.74
C ARG A 9 16.77 -1.21 3.73
N ALA A 10 16.12 -1.71 4.77
CA ALA A 10 14.71 -1.51 5.02
C ALA A 10 14.47 -1.17 6.50
N ALA A 11 13.48 -0.34 6.77
CA ALA A 11 12.98 -0.07 8.11
C ALA A 11 11.45 0.03 8.07
N GLY A 12 10.76 -0.42 9.12
CA GLY A 12 9.31 -0.39 9.15
C GLY A 12 8.74 -0.49 10.55
N LEU A 13 7.47 -0.10 10.65
CA LEU A 13 6.64 -0.24 11.84
C LEU A 13 5.36 -0.96 11.44
N SER A 14 4.90 -1.86 12.29
CA SER A 14 3.62 -2.55 12.12
C SER A 14 2.79 -2.40 13.39
N GLN A 15 1.48 -2.34 13.20
CA GLN A 15 0.52 -2.27 14.28
C GLN A 15 -0.74 -3.04 13.94
N ARG A 16 -1.31 -3.60 14.97
CA ARG A 16 -2.65 -4.14 14.97
C ARG A 16 -3.66 -3.08 15.34
N THR A 17 -4.58 -2.80 14.41
CA THR A 17 -5.57 -1.72 14.58
C THR A 17 -6.67 -2.13 15.56
N PHE A 18 -7.11 -3.40 15.51
CA PHE A 18 -8.16 -3.92 16.37
C PHE A 18 -7.75 -5.27 16.98
N ALA A 19 -8.06 -5.47 18.26
CA ALA A 19 -7.79 -6.72 18.96
C ALA A 19 -8.72 -7.84 18.48
N GLU A 20 -9.97 -7.52 18.15
CA GLU A 20 -10.99 -8.48 17.71
C GLU A 20 -11.71 -7.96 16.47
N ARG A 21 -12.25 -8.87 15.66
CA ARG A 21 -13.11 -8.55 14.51
C ARG A 21 -14.30 -9.50 14.45
N MET A 22 -15.41 -9.03 13.91
CA MET A 22 -16.59 -9.84 13.67
C MET A 22 -16.41 -10.68 12.40
N ILE A 23 -16.86 -11.93 12.44
CA ILE A 23 -16.96 -12.77 11.26
C ILE A 23 -18.21 -12.35 10.49
N GLU A 24 -18.04 -11.87 9.26
CA GLU A 24 -19.16 -11.34 8.44
C GLU A 24 -19.78 -12.39 7.49
N ASN A 25 -19.17 -13.57 7.38
CA ASN A 25 -19.56 -14.59 6.40
C ASN A 25 -19.54 -16.01 6.95
N GLY A 26 -20.39 -16.88 6.39
CA GLY A 26 -20.45 -18.31 6.70
C GLY A 26 -21.22 -18.66 7.99
N PRO A 27 -21.08 -19.90 8.50
CA PRO A 27 -21.89 -20.41 9.61
C PRO A 27 -21.67 -19.71 10.96
N ARG A 28 -20.53 -19.03 11.12
CA ARG A 28 -20.12 -18.32 12.35
C ARG A 28 -20.35 -16.81 12.26
N ASN A 29 -21.21 -16.38 11.33
CA ASN A 29 -21.51 -14.97 11.13
C ASN A 29 -22.02 -14.33 12.44
N GLY A 30 -21.44 -13.19 12.80
CA GLY A 30 -21.75 -12.45 14.03
C GLY A 30 -20.90 -12.82 15.25
N GLU A 31 -20.05 -13.85 15.17
CA GLU A 31 -19.09 -14.15 16.24
C GLU A 31 -17.90 -13.20 16.20
N MET A 32 -17.43 -12.78 17.38
CA MET A 32 -16.17 -12.05 17.54
C MET A 32 -15.01 -13.04 17.57
N MET A 33 -13.95 -12.76 16.82
CA MET A 33 -12.71 -13.53 16.87
C MET A 33 -11.51 -12.62 17.09
N PRO A 34 -10.51 -13.08 17.86
CA PRO A 34 -9.25 -12.36 17.96
C PRO A 34 -8.61 -12.27 16.59
N VAL A 35 -8.11 -11.09 16.25
CA VAL A 35 -7.14 -10.95 15.16
C VAL A 35 -5.84 -11.67 15.61
N GLU A 36 -4.88 -12.01 14.76
CA GLU A 36 -3.58 -12.54 15.25
C GLU A 36 -2.39 -11.89 14.55
N VAL A 37 -2.68 -11.03 13.58
CA VAL A 37 -1.69 -10.42 12.68
C VAL A 37 -1.82 -8.91 12.72
N ASP A 38 -0.71 -8.22 12.51
CA ASP A 38 -0.73 -6.78 12.30
C ASP A 38 -1.52 -6.46 11.03
N THR A 39 -2.40 -5.47 11.12
CA THR A 39 -3.33 -5.08 10.06
C THR A 39 -2.89 -3.81 9.35
N HIS A 40 -1.85 -3.13 9.86
CA HIS A 40 -1.30 -1.93 9.30
C HIS A 40 0.22 -1.93 9.38
N CYS A 41 0.89 -1.77 8.25
CA CYS A 41 2.34 -1.80 8.15
C CYS A 41 2.82 -0.62 7.31
N LEU A 42 3.82 0.09 7.82
CA LEU A 42 4.55 1.14 7.10
C LEU A 42 5.99 0.69 6.95
N SER A 43 6.56 0.85 5.77
CA SER A 43 7.93 0.44 5.48
C SER A 43 8.61 1.43 4.53
N GLN A 44 9.89 1.65 4.75
CA GLN A 44 10.77 2.44 3.90
C GLN A 44 11.94 1.58 3.45
N PHE A 45 12.40 1.81 2.22
CA PHE A 45 13.46 1.06 1.57
C PHE A 45 14.48 2.02 0.97
N GLU A 46 15.76 1.70 1.11
CA GLU A 46 16.84 2.30 0.30
C GLU A 46 17.38 1.20 -0.62
N PHE A 47 17.45 1.50 -1.90
CA PHE A 47 17.96 0.61 -2.94
C PHE A 47 19.45 0.85 -3.16
N GLU A 48 20.19 -0.15 -3.64
CA GLU A 48 21.64 -0.02 -3.89
C GLU A 48 21.98 1.06 -4.94
N ASN A 49 21.02 1.40 -5.81
CA ASN A 49 21.16 2.48 -6.80
C ASN A 49 20.82 3.88 -6.25
N GLY A 50 20.55 4.01 -4.95
CA GLY A 50 20.22 5.27 -4.28
C GLY A 50 18.75 5.67 -4.35
N VAL A 51 17.88 4.87 -4.97
CA VAL A 51 16.42 5.11 -4.92
C VAL A 51 15.91 4.90 -3.50
N ILE A 52 14.95 5.73 -3.08
CA ILE A 52 14.25 5.59 -1.81
C ILE A 52 12.78 5.30 -2.11
N GLY A 53 12.22 4.29 -1.45
CA GLY A 53 10.83 3.90 -1.58
C GLY A 53 10.11 3.85 -0.25
N GLN A 54 8.79 4.01 -0.29
CA GLN A 54 7.90 3.78 0.85
C GLN A 54 6.78 2.82 0.43
N MET A 55 6.34 1.99 1.36
CA MET A 55 5.19 1.11 1.20
C MET A 55 4.31 1.20 2.44
N MET A 56 3.01 1.30 2.19
CA MET A 56 1.97 1.22 3.20
C MET A 56 1.03 0.08 2.84
N VAL A 57 0.79 -0.82 3.79
CA VAL A 57 -0.18 -1.92 3.64
C VAL A 57 -1.15 -1.82 4.79
N SER A 58 -2.44 -1.74 4.49
CA SER A 58 -3.51 -1.65 5.48
C SER A 58 -4.67 -2.54 5.09
N CYS A 59 -5.08 -3.44 5.99
CA CYS A 59 -6.18 -4.39 5.78
C CYS A 59 -7.40 -4.12 6.66
N GLY A 60 -7.41 -3.00 7.39
CA GLY A 60 -8.51 -2.62 8.31
C GLY A 60 -9.13 -1.26 8.03
N VAL A 61 -8.79 -0.63 6.90
CA VAL A 61 -9.33 0.68 6.50
C VAL A 61 -10.41 0.45 5.45
N TRP A 62 -11.54 1.13 5.61
CA TRP A 62 -12.77 0.90 4.85
C TRP A 62 -12.71 1.45 3.43
N ASP A 63 -11.93 2.50 3.22
CA ASP A 63 -11.73 3.13 1.92
C ASP A 63 -10.46 4.00 1.96
N SER A 64 -9.71 4.07 0.87
CA SER A 64 -8.53 4.93 0.77
C SER A 64 -8.31 5.39 -0.66
N GLU A 65 -8.31 6.70 -0.86
CA GLU A 65 -7.95 7.34 -2.14
C GLU A 65 -6.44 7.40 -2.37
N THR A 66 -5.64 6.71 -1.55
CA THR A 66 -4.17 6.73 -1.68
C THR A 66 -3.74 5.98 -2.92
N SER A 67 -2.91 6.60 -3.76
CA SER A 67 -2.34 5.98 -4.96
C SER A 67 -1.68 4.65 -4.62
N ARG A 68 -2.04 3.59 -5.36
CA ARG A 68 -1.53 2.23 -5.08
C ARG A 68 -0.04 2.09 -5.41
N LEU A 69 0.43 2.84 -6.40
CA LEU A 69 1.84 2.95 -6.75
C LEU A 69 2.11 4.32 -7.38
N GLU A 70 3.10 5.03 -6.84
CA GLU A 70 3.59 6.28 -7.41
C GLU A 70 5.12 6.27 -7.47
N ILE A 71 5.67 6.61 -8.64
CA ILE A 71 7.11 6.64 -8.91
C ILE A 71 7.46 8.01 -9.45
N TYR A 72 8.32 8.71 -8.74
CA TYR A 72 8.84 10.01 -9.14
C TYR A 72 10.17 9.83 -9.88
N GLY A 73 10.17 10.16 -11.16
CA GLY A 73 11.37 10.22 -12.00
C GLY A 73 11.78 11.65 -12.30
N THR A 74 12.98 11.81 -12.85
CA THR A 74 13.50 13.13 -13.27
C THR A 74 12.71 13.74 -14.44
N GLU A 75 12.08 12.91 -15.27
CA GLU A 75 11.37 13.35 -16.49
C GLU A 75 9.84 13.42 -16.31
N GLY A 76 9.33 12.96 -15.17
CA GLY A 76 7.91 12.92 -14.85
C GLY A 76 7.57 11.92 -13.75
N THR A 77 6.29 11.90 -13.38
CA THR A 77 5.74 11.00 -12.38
C THR A 77 4.90 9.93 -13.06
N LEU A 78 5.09 8.66 -12.66
CA LEU A 78 4.20 7.56 -12.97
C LEU A 78 3.31 7.30 -11.77
N CYS A 79 2.00 7.45 -11.92
CA CYS A 79 1.02 7.12 -10.89
C CYS A 79 0.05 6.07 -11.41
N ILE A 80 -0.17 5.03 -10.61
CA ILE A 80 -1.22 4.03 -10.81
C ILE A 80 -2.26 4.27 -9.72
N PRO A 81 -3.39 4.92 -10.05
CA PRO A 81 -4.49 5.06 -9.12
C PRO A 81 -5.16 3.70 -8.91
N ASP A 82 -5.98 3.61 -7.85
CA ASP A 82 -6.86 2.47 -7.67
C ASP A 82 -7.88 2.40 -8.82
N PRO A 83 -7.88 1.34 -9.66
CA PRO A 83 -9.01 1.09 -10.54
C PRO A 83 -10.12 0.54 -9.64
N ASP A 84 -11.07 1.41 -9.28
CA ASP A 84 -12.37 0.96 -8.79
C ASP A 84 -12.84 -0.19 -9.70
N PRO A 85 -13.31 -1.36 -9.19
CA PRO A 85 -13.72 -2.49 -10.02
C PRO A 85 -14.77 -2.17 -11.12
N GLY A 86 -15.35 -0.97 -11.11
CA GLY A 86 -16.22 -0.46 -12.17
C GLY A 86 -15.56 0.40 -13.27
N ASP A 87 -14.35 0.94 -13.09
CA ASP A 87 -13.78 1.91 -14.03
C ASP A 87 -12.29 1.66 -14.32
N GLY A 88 -11.96 1.65 -15.60
CA GLY A 88 -10.65 1.21 -16.11
C GLY A 88 -9.48 2.04 -15.61
N ALA A 89 -8.26 1.49 -15.75
CA ALA A 89 -7.02 2.11 -15.29
C ALA A 89 -6.82 3.53 -15.86
N ASN A 90 -6.97 4.54 -15.00
CA ASN A 90 -6.72 5.93 -15.34
C ASN A 90 -5.22 6.23 -15.21
N ILE A 91 -4.47 6.14 -16.31
CA ILE A 91 -3.07 6.60 -16.33
C ILE A 91 -3.03 8.13 -16.40
N SER A 92 -2.50 8.81 -15.37
CA SER A 92 -2.26 10.25 -15.41
C SER A 92 -0.76 10.52 -15.39
N THR A 93 -0.24 11.08 -16.49
CA THR A 93 1.13 11.60 -16.58
C THR A 93 1.08 13.12 -16.43
N SER A 94 1.40 13.65 -15.26
CA SER A 94 1.56 15.10 -15.05
C SER A 94 3.04 15.48 -14.98
N ARG A 95 3.48 16.39 -15.85
CA ARG A 95 4.80 17.03 -15.77
C ARG A 95 4.74 18.17 -14.76
N CYS A 96 5.53 18.08 -13.68
CA CYS A 96 5.75 19.21 -12.79
C CYS A 96 6.70 20.20 -13.51
N ARG A 97 6.24 21.43 -13.78
CA ARG A 97 7.12 22.53 -14.22
C ARG A 97 7.56 23.31 -12.97
N SER A 98 8.89 23.47 -12.90
CA SER A 98 9.73 24.28 -11.99
C SER A 98 9.05 25.15 -10.93
#